data_AF-A0A9X4IG72-F1
#
_entry.id   AF-A0A9X4IG72-F1
#
_cell.length_a   1.000
_cell.length_b   1.000
_cell.length_c   1.000
_cell.angle_alpha   90.00
_cell.angle_beta   90.00
_cell.angle_gamma   90.00
#
_symmetry.space_group_name_H-M   'P 1'
#
loop_
_entity.id
_entity.type
_entity.pdbx_description
1 polymer ?
#
loop_
_entity_poly.entity_id
_entity_poly.type
_entity_poly.pdbx_seq_one_letter_code
_entity_poly.pdbx_strand_id
1 'polypeptide(L)'
;MAEIQKVSVALTGEQVASLRAAVDAGEYATTSEIVREAIRDWQFKREMRQEDLKRLRQMWDDGKASGPTEPFDVERMIAAARDRLKKTGR
;
A
#
# COMPACT_ATOMS: atom_id res chain seq x y z
N MET A 1 -22.76 14.00 13.84
CA MET A 1 -23.22 13.13 12.74
C MET A 1 -22.52 13.63 11.49
N ALA A 2 -21.75 12.78 10.79
CA ALA A 2 -21.14 13.19 9.53
C ALA A 2 -22.25 13.48 8.50
N GLU A 3 -22.07 14.52 7.70
CA GLU A 3 -23.01 14.88 6.64
C GLU A 3 -23.03 13.78 5.57
N ILE A 4 -24.21 13.20 5.31
CA ILE A 4 -24.38 12.18 4.27
C ILE A 4 -24.88 12.85 2.99
N GLN A 5 -24.04 12.84 1.96
CA GLN A 5 -24.40 13.34 0.64
C GLN A 5 -24.64 12.17 -0.33
N LYS A 6 -25.70 12.26 -1.15
CA LYS A 6 -25.98 11.26 -2.19
C LYS A 6 -25.14 11.55 -3.41
N VAL A 7 -24.38 10.55 -3.87
CA VAL A 7 -23.58 10.62 -5.09
C VAL A 7 -24.08 9.55 -6.05
N SER A 8 -24.33 9.94 -7.31
CA SER A 8 -24.64 8.99 -8.38
C SER A 8 -23.35 8.46 -8.98
N VAL A 9 -23.18 7.15 -9.01
CA VAL A 9 -21.98 6.47 -9.53
C VAL A 9 -22.41 5.39 -10.52
N ALA A 10 -21.64 5.25 -11.60
CA ALA A 10 -21.82 4.14 -12.53
C ALA A 10 -21.06 2.92 -12.01
N LEU A 11 -21.77 1.79 -11.87
CA LEU A 11 -21.22 0.49 -11.53
C LEU A 11 -21.52 -0.49 -12.66
N THR A 12 -20.70 -1.52 -12.79
CA THR A 12 -20.99 -2.60 -13.74
C THR A 12 -22.23 -3.38 -13.29
N GLY A 13 -22.93 -4.02 -14.22
CA GLY A 13 -24.10 -4.85 -13.90
C GLY A 13 -23.75 -5.97 -12.90
N GLU A 14 -22.57 -6.55 -13.04
CA GLU A 14 -22.02 -7.56 -12.12
C GLU A 14 -21.82 -7.02 -10.69
N GLN A 15 -21.24 -5.82 -10.56
CA GLN A 15 -21.08 -5.18 -9.25
C GLN A 15 -22.42 -4.90 -8.59
N VAL A 16 -23.41 -4.40 -9.35
CA VAL A 16 -24.75 -4.17 -8.82
C VAL A 16 -25.41 -5.48 -8.38
N ALA A 17 -25.25 -6.56 -9.14
CA ALA A 17 -25.79 -7.88 -8.77
C ALA A 17 -25.15 -8.40 -7.47
N SER A 18 -23.82 -8.26 -7.33
CA SER A 18 -23.09 -8.64 -6.11
C SER A 18 -23.53 -7.82 -4.89
N LEU A 19 -23.66 -6.50 -5.03
CA LEU A 19 -24.14 -5.63 -3.95
C LEU A 19 -25.56 -6.00 -3.49
N ARG A 20 -26.45 -6.34 -4.42
CA ARG A 20 -27.81 -6.78 -4.10
C ARG A 20 -27.81 -8.12 -3.37
N ALA A 21 -27.05 -9.09 -3.86
CA ALA A 21 -26.95 -10.40 -3.23
C ALA A 21 -26.48 -10.32 -1.76
N ALA A 22 -25.49 -9.48 -1.47
CA ALA A 22 -25.01 -9.26 -0.10
C ALA A 22 -26.08 -8.63 0.82
N VAL A 23 -26.88 -7.71 0.30
CA VAL A 23 -28.02 -7.13 1.04
C VAL A 23 -29.13 -8.16 1.25
N ASP A 24 -29.47 -8.92 0.22
CA ASP A 24 -30.52 -9.96 0.27
C ASP A 24 -30.13 -11.10 1.22
N ALA A 25 -28.83 -11.42 1.33
CA ALA A 25 -28.28 -12.36 2.32
C ALA A 25 -28.29 -11.81 3.76
N GLY A 26 -28.58 -10.52 3.96
CA GLY A 26 -28.57 -9.86 5.26
C GLY A 26 -27.18 -9.53 5.80
N GLU A 27 -26.13 -9.61 4.98
CA GLU A 27 -24.75 -9.23 5.37
C GLU A 27 -24.63 -7.72 5.56
N TYR A 28 -25.41 -6.94 4.81
CA TYR A 28 -25.47 -5.48 4.90
C TYR A 28 -26.92 -5.00 4.86
N ALA A 29 -27.21 -3.90 5.57
CA ALA A 29 -28.56 -3.33 5.57
C ALA A 29 -28.89 -2.59 4.25
N THR A 30 -27.87 -1.99 3.60
CA THR A 30 -28.04 -1.22 2.37
C THR A 30 -26.81 -1.30 1.48
N THR A 31 -26.98 -1.12 0.17
CA THR A 31 -25.86 -1.01 -0.78
C THR A 31 -24.95 0.19 -0.48
N SER A 32 -25.51 1.28 0.04
CA SER A 32 -24.75 2.47 0.48
C SER A 32 -23.76 2.16 1.61
N GLU A 33 -24.04 1.16 2.44
CA GLU A 33 -23.12 0.72 3.49
C GLU A 33 -21.89 0.03 2.92
N ILE A 34 -22.11 -0.90 1.98
CA ILE A 34 -21.04 -1.60 1.26
C ILE A 34 -20.15 -0.58 0.52
N VAL A 35 -20.75 0.41 -0.14
CA VAL A 35 -19.99 1.44 -0.86
C VAL A 35 -19.13 2.27 0.12
N ARG A 36 -19.65 2.62 1.31
CA ARG A 36 -18.86 3.34 2.32
C ARG A 36 -17.73 2.49 2.88
N GLU A 37 -17.92 1.19 3.02
CA GLU A 37 -16.84 0.25 3.39
C GLU A 37 -15.76 0.18 2.31
N ALA A 38 -16.14 -0.07 1.07
CA ALA A 38 -15.20 -0.11 -0.06
C ALA A 38 -14.40 1.19 -0.20
N ILE A 39 -15.01 2.35 0.05
CA ILE A 39 -14.31 3.64 0.05
C ILE A 39 -13.31 3.75 1.21
N ARG A 40 -13.66 3.30 2.42
CA ARG A 40 -12.73 3.29 3.57
C ARG A 40 -11.52 2.41 3.29
N ASP A 41 -11.74 1.22 2.75
CA ASP A 41 -10.66 0.29 2.39
C ASP A 41 -9.78 0.86 1.28
N TRP A 42 -10.39 1.51 0.28
CA TRP A 42 -9.67 2.20 -0.78
C TRP A 42 -8.82 3.36 -0.24
N GLN A 43 -9.35 4.17 0.69
CA GLN A 43 -8.63 5.26 1.33
C GLN A 43 -7.42 4.73 2.11
N PHE A 44 -7.62 3.71 2.94
CA PHE A 44 -6.54 3.08 3.71
C PHE A 44 -5.44 2.53 2.78
N LYS A 45 -5.81 1.80 1.72
CA LYS A 45 -4.86 1.30 0.72
C LYS A 45 -4.12 2.43 0.01
N ARG A 46 -4.78 3.56 -0.24
CA ARG A 46 -4.18 4.72 -0.88
C ARG A 46 -3.18 5.41 0.05
N GLU A 47 -3.50 5.54 1.33
CA GLU A 47 -2.60 6.10 2.34
C GLU A 47 -1.32 5.27 2.46
N MET A 48 -1.43 3.95 2.63
CA MET A 48 -0.26 3.05 2.68
C MET A 48 0.62 3.20 1.42
N ARG A 49 0.02 3.28 0.23
CA ARG A 49 0.77 3.50 -1.00
C ARG A 49 1.52 4.84 -1.00
N GLN A 50 0.93 5.90 -0.44
CA GLN A 50 1.61 7.19 -0.34
C GLN A 50 2.80 7.13 0.63
N GLU A 51 2.66 6.41 1.73
CA GLU A 51 3.76 6.17 2.67
C GLU A 51 4.90 5.38 2.03
N ASP A 52 4.59 4.32 1.28
CA ASP A 52 5.59 3.55 0.54
C ASP A 52 6.34 4.41 -0.48
N LEU A 53 5.61 5.24 -1.25
CA LEU A 53 6.23 6.15 -2.21
C LEU A 53 7.13 7.19 -1.51
N LYS A 54 6.70 7.71 -0.36
CA LYS A 54 7.51 8.62 0.45
C LYS A 54 8.79 7.94 0.93
N ARG A 55 8.68 6.70 1.40
CA ARG A 55 9.83 5.89 1.85
C ARG A 55 10.81 5.62 0.72
N LEU A 56 10.33 5.23 -0.46
CA LEU A 56 11.18 4.98 -1.63
C LEU A 56 11.91 6.27 -2.06
N ARG A 57 11.20 7.41 -2.06
CA ARG A 57 11.81 8.70 -2.36
C ARG A 57 12.90 9.07 -1.35
N GLN A 58 12.64 8.87 -0.06
CA GLN A 58 13.65 9.11 0.98
C GLN A 58 14.89 8.23 0.77
N MET A 59 14.71 6.93 0.53
CA MET A 59 15.84 6.01 0.27
C MET A 59 16.64 6.41 -0.97
N TRP A 60 15.97 6.91 -2.01
CA TRP A 60 16.63 7.44 -3.19
C TRP A 60 17.46 8.68 -2.87
N ASP A 61 16.87 9.65 -2.16
CA ASP A 61 17.55 10.89 -1.78
C ASP A 61 18.75 10.60 -0.85
N ASP A 62 18.60 9.67 0.09
CA ASP A 62 19.68 9.20 0.97
C ASP A 62 20.82 8.57 0.14
N GLY A 63 20.50 7.71 -0.83
CA GLY A 63 21.50 7.12 -1.74
C GLY A 63 22.16 8.16 -2.65
N LYS A 64 21.44 9.19 -3.07
CA LYS A 64 22.01 10.32 -3.82
C LYS A 64 22.95 11.16 -2.96
N ALA A 65 22.66 11.28 -1.67
CA ALA A 65 23.46 12.02 -0.70
C ALA A 65 24.61 11.19 -0.10
N SER A 66 24.66 9.86 -0.32
CA SER A 66 25.64 8.97 0.33
C SER A 66 27.07 9.06 -0.22
N GLY A 67 27.33 9.98 -1.15
CA GLY A 67 28.65 10.22 -1.73
C GLY A 67 28.76 9.82 -3.20
N PRO A 68 29.96 9.91 -3.79
CA PRO A 68 30.19 9.59 -5.19
C PRO A 68 29.96 8.10 -5.47
N THR A 69 29.51 7.78 -6.68
CA THR A 69 29.32 6.40 -7.12
C THR A 69 30.68 5.75 -7.40
N GLU A 70 30.87 4.54 -6.91
CA GLU A 70 32.04 3.70 -7.19
C GLU A 70 31.63 2.47 -8.02
N PRO A 71 32.55 1.88 -8.81
CA PRO A 71 32.30 0.61 -9.50
C PRO A 71 31.91 -0.49 -8.53
N PHE A 72 30.88 -1.27 -8.89
CA PHE A 72 30.35 -2.32 -8.04
C PHE A 72 31.08 -3.65 -8.26
N ASP A 73 31.68 -4.17 -7.19
CA ASP A 73 32.35 -5.49 -7.15
C ASP A 73 31.62 -6.41 -6.16
N VAL A 74 30.96 -7.42 -6.72
CA VAL A 74 30.13 -8.38 -5.97
C VAL A 74 30.98 -9.26 -5.05
N GLU A 75 32.15 -9.72 -5.50
CA GLU A 75 33.01 -10.62 -4.72
C GLU A 75 33.57 -9.92 -3.49
N ARG A 76 34.06 -8.68 -3.69
CA ARG A 76 34.54 -7.83 -2.61
C ARG A 76 33.42 -7.52 -1.60
N MET A 77 32.21 -7.24 -2.09
CA MET A 77 31.06 -6.97 -1.22
C MET A 77 30.68 -8.18 -0.36
N ILE A 78 30.64 -9.39 -0.94
CA ILE A 78 30.31 -10.63 -0.22
C ILE A 78 31.38 -10.93 0.85
N ALA A 79 32.66 -10.78 0.50
CA ALA A 79 33.76 -10.98 1.45
C ALA A 79 33.62 -10.03 2.65
N ALA A 80 33.39 -8.74 2.40
CA ALA A 80 33.19 -7.74 3.45
C ALA A 80 31.93 -8.00 4.31
N ALA A 81 30.86 -8.57 3.74
CA ALA A 81 29.67 -8.94 4.49
C ALA A 81 29.92 -10.15 5.41
N ARG A 82 30.64 -11.17 4.93
CA ARG A 82 31.03 -12.35 5.74
C ARG A 82 31.92 -11.97 6.92
N ASP A 83 32.85 -11.05 6.72
CA ASP A 83 33.73 -10.57 7.79
C ASP A 83 32.98 -9.78 8.86
N ARG A 84 31.97 -8.99 8.46
CA ARG A 84 31.06 -8.32 9.40
C ARG A 84 30.27 -9.32 10.24
N LEU A 85 29.72 -10.36 9.61
CA LEU A 85 28.95 -11.40 10.31
C LEU A 85 29.79 -12.13 11.37
N LYS A 86 31.04 -12.50 11.05
CA LYS A 86 31.96 -13.16 12.00
C LYS A 86 32.28 -12.28 13.22
N LYS A 87 32.28 -10.95 13.06
CA LYS A 87 32.55 -9.99 14.15
C LYS A 87 31.33 -9.78 15.06
N THR A 88 30.12 -9.90 14.54
CA THR A 88 28.88 -9.74 15.33
C THR A 88 28.50 -11.03 16.08
N GLY A 89 28.98 -12.20 15.62
CA GLY A 89 28.75 -13.49 16.28
C GLY A 89 29.73 -13.86 17.39
N ARG A 90 30.47 -12.88 17.94
CA ARG A 90 31.43 -13.03 19.04
C ARG A 90 31.09 -12.05 20.15
#